data_AF-A0A967HMU3-F1
#
_entry.id   AF-A0A967HMU3-F1
#
_cell.length_a   1.000
_cell.length_b   1.000
_cell.length_c   1.000
_cell.angle_alpha   90.00
_cell.angle_beta   90.00
_cell.angle_gamma   90.00
#
_symmetry.space_group_name_H-M   'P 1'
#
loop_
_entity.id
_entity.type
_entity.pdbx_description
1 polymer ?
#
loop_
_entity_poly.entity_id
_entity_poly.type
_entity_poly.pdbx_seq_one_letter_code
_entity_poly.pdbx_strand_id
1 'polypeptide(L)'
;TAGIHVVFSPLKYKVHAKAALVVRREGDTLRRYSYIGTGNLNAATARSYTDVALLTADPEIGAELQAVFNILTGYSAAGEFEQLLVSPFNMRRRFLALLDREIEHARAGREARLRGQLNGLADRRMIAKLYEASEAGVEIELAVREICALRPGVPGLSE
;
A
#
# COMPACT_ATOMS: atom_id res chain seq x y z
N THR A 1 9.36 13.49 -32.51
CA THR A 1 9.05 12.85 -31.21
C THR A 1 7.77 13.45 -30.66
N ALA A 2 6.96 12.69 -29.93
CA ALA A 2 5.64 13.15 -29.46
C ALA A 2 5.67 14.03 -28.19
N GLY A 3 6.84 14.58 -27.81
CA GLY A 3 6.97 15.44 -26.61
C GLY A 3 6.92 14.69 -25.26
N ILE A 4 7.02 13.36 -25.25
CA ILE A 4 6.93 12.54 -24.03
C ILE A 4 8.31 12.43 -23.37
N HIS A 5 8.39 12.77 -22.08
CA HIS A 5 9.55 12.51 -21.25
C HIS A 5 9.43 11.13 -20.59
N VAL A 6 10.30 10.21 -20.99
CA VAL A 6 10.31 8.84 -20.47
C VAL A 6 11.43 8.71 -19.45
N VAL A 7 11.10 8.30 -18.24
CA VAL A 7 12.06 8.05 -17.17
C VAL A 7 12.01 6.57 -16.80
N PHE A 8 13.19 5.94 -16.78
CA PHE A 8 13.34 4.56 -16.35
C PHE A 8 13.54 4.50 -14.84
N SER A 9 13.04 3.42 -14.22
CA SER A 9 13.19 3.21 -12.79
C SER A 9 14.67 3.22 -12.38
N PRO A 10 15.04 3.87 -11.26
CA PRO A 10 16.41 3.82 -10.74
C PRO A 10 16.88 2.37 -10.55
N LEU A 11 18.16 2.07 -10.79
CA LEU A 11 18.72 0.72 -10.67
C LEU A 11 18.40 0.03 -9.32
N LYS A 12 18.26 0.81 -8.24
CA LYS A 12 18.00 0.32 -6.89
C LYS A 12 16.53 -0.01 -6.62
N TYR A 13 15.60 0.46 -7.43
CA TYR A 13 14.17 0.33 -7.16
C TYR A 13 13.42 -0.19 -8.39
N LYS A 14 12.62 -1.23 -8.18
CA LYS A 14 11.58 -1.62 -9.14
C LYS A 14 10.30 -0.88 -8.80
N VAL A 15 9.73 -0.16 -9.77
CA VAL A 15 8.45 0.52 -9.59
C VAL A 15 7.33 -0.49 -9.82
N HIS A 16 6.63 -0.84 -8.75
CA HIS A 16 5.47 -1.73 -8.80
C HIS A 16 4.14 -1.02 -8.53
N ALA A 17 4.16 0.28 -8.19
CA ALA A 17 2.96 1.08 -8.01
C ALA A 17 2.25 1.31 -9.36
N LYS A 18 0.92 1.26 -9.36
CA LYS A 18 0.10 1.58 -10.55
C LYS A 18 -0.65 2.85 -10.24
N ALA A 19 -0.08 3.95 -10.70
CA ALA A 19 -0.61 5.27 -10.42
C ALA A 19 -0.51 6.16 -11.65
N ALA A 20 -1.44 7.12 -11.73
CA ALA A 20 -1.39 8.20 -12.70
C ALA A 20 -1.77 9.51 -12.00
N LEU A 21 -1.18 10.60 -12.46
CA LEU A 21 -1.45 11.94 -11.95
C LEU A 21 -1.72 12.87 -13.13
N VAL A 22 -2.89 13.49 -13.14
CA VAL A 22 -3.24 14.54 -14.10
C VAL A 22 -3.22 15.87 -13.37
N VAL A 23 -2.39 16.79 -13.84
CA VAL A 23 -2.37 18.18 -13.36
C VAL A 23 -3.06 19.05 -14.40
N ARG A 24 -4.15 19.71 -14.00
CA ARG A 24 -4.97 20.55 -14.86
C ARG A 24 -5.08 21.95 -14.28
N ARG A 25 -4.92 22.96 -15.13
CA ARG A 25 -5.26 24.35 -14.78
C ARG A 25 -6.77 24.54 -14.88
N GLU A 26 -7.38 25.00 -13.79
CA GLU A 26 -8.79 25.33 -13.68
C GLU A 26 -8.90 26.77 -13.16
N GLY A 27 -9.11 27.70 -14.11
CA GLY A 27 -8.94 29.13 -13.87
C GLY A 27 -7.52 29.46 -13.40
N ASP A 28 -7.42 30.12 -12.25
CA ASP A 28 -6.14 30.51 -11.65
C ASP A 28 -5.53 29.41 -10.77
N THR A 29 -6.19 28.25 -10.63
CA THR A 29 -5.75 27.16 -9.76
C THR A 29 -5.20 25.97 -10.54
N LEU A 30 -4.25 25.25 -9.93
CA LEU A 30 -3.81 23.95 -10.42
C LEU A 30 -4.50 22.85 -9.62
N ARG A 31 -5.31 22.05 -10.29
CA ARG A 31 -5.96 20.85 -9.75
C ARG A 31 -5.17 19.60 -10.11
N ARG A 32 -5.16 18.64 -9.17
CA ARG A 32 -4.54 17.33 -9.32
C ARG A 32 -5.63 16.27 -9.25
N TYR A 33 -5.58 15.32 -10.18
CA TYR A 33 -6.43 14.13 -10.20
C TYR A 33 -5.53 12.90 -10.14
N SER A 34 -5.70 12.10 -9.10
CA SER A 34 -4.86 10.95 -8.77
C SER A 34 -5.61 9.67 -9.04
N TYR A 35 -4.98 8.77 -9.79
CA TYR A 35 -5.36 7.36 -9.92
C TYR A 35 -4.37 6.52 -9.13
N ILE A 36 -4.85 5.60 -8.29
CA ILE A 36 -4.04 4.62 -7.55
C ILE A 36 -4.74 3.27 -7.62
N GLY A 37 -4.12 2.27 -8.25
CA GLY A 37 -4.71 0.95 -8.47
C GLY A 37 -3.90 -0.20 -7.87
N THR A 38 -4.59 -1.31 -7.58
CA THR A 38 -3.95 -2.57 -7.17
C THR A 38 -3.32 -3.30 -8.35
N GLY A 39 -3.87 -3.12 -9.55
CA GLY A 39 -3.47 -3.83 -10.77
C GLY A 39 -3.01 -2.94 -11.90
N ASN A 40 -2.41 -3.59 -12.90
CA ASN A 40 -1.82 -2.97 -14.08
C ASN A 40 -2.85 -2.19 -14.92
N LEU A 41 -2.42 -1.05 -15.46
CA LEU A 41 -3.19 -0.24 -16.42
C LEU A 41 -3.30 -0.88 -17.83
N ASN A 42 -2.90 -2.14 -17.99
CA ASN A 42 -2.97 -2.83 -19.28
C ASN A 42 -4.40 -3.33 -19.54
N ALA A 43 -5.04 -2.73 -20.55
CA ALA A 43 -6.40 -3.06 -20.96
C ALA A 43 -6.58 -4.54 -21.33
N ALA A 44 -5.54 -5.22 -21.82
CA ALA A 44 -5.60 -6.63 -22.17
C ALA A 44 -5.74 -7.54 -20.93
N THR A 45 -5.16 -7.15 -19.80
CA THR A 45 -5.24 -7.92 -18.55
C THR A 45 -6.42 -7.52 -17.67
N ALA A 46 -6.96 -6.30 -17.85
CA ALA A 46 -8.04 -5.76 -17.03
C ALA A 46 -9.31 -6.62 -17.01
N ARG A 47 -9.57 -7.44 -18.05
CA ARG A 47 -10.74 -8.34 -18.10
C ARG A 47 -10.57 -9.63 -17.31
N SER A 48 -9.33 -10.03 -17.05
CA SER A 48 -9.01 -11.34 -16.46
C SER A 48 -8.55 -11.25 -15.01
N TYR A 49 -8.24 -10.04 -14.53
CA TYR A 49 -7.83 -9.78 -13.15
C TYR A 49 -8.88 -8.93 -12.44
N THR A 50 -9.11 -9.24 -11.17
CA THR A 50 -9.96 -8.43 -10.29
C THR A 50 -9.07 -7.44 -9.57
N ASP A 51 -9.25 -6.16 -9.89
CA ASP A 51 -8.49 -5.06 -9.33
C ASP A 51 -9.42 -3.93 -8.89
N VAL A 52 -8.97 -3.17 -7.90
CA VAL A 52 -9.64 -1.96 -7.44
C VAL A 52 -8.73 -0.75 -7.67
N ALA A 53 -9.35 0.39 -7.95
CA ALA A 53 -8.63 1.64 -8.09
C ALA A 53 -9.39 2.79 -7.46
N LEU A 54 -8.62 3.70 -6.86
CA LEU A 54 -9.09 4.98 -6.37
C LEU A 54 -8.81 6.04 -7.44
N LEU A 55 -9.85 6.75 -7.86
CA LEU A 55 -9.74 8.00 -8.60
C LEU A 55 -10.21 9.15 -7.69
N THR A 56 -9.32 10.09 -7.39
CA THR A 56 -9.61 11.17 -6.42
C THR A 56 -9.00 12.50 -6.85
N ALA A 57 -9.64 13.61 -6.43
CA ALA A 57 -9.12 14.96 -6.55
C ALA A 57 -8.72 15.54 -5.17
N ASP A 58 -8.52 14.67 -4.18
CA ASP A 58 -8.05 15.02 -2.85
C ASP A 58 -6.67 15.71 -2.93
N PRO A 59 -6.52 16.91 -2.34
CA PRO A 59 -5.31 17.69 -2.48
C PRO A 59 -4.10 17.07 -1.77
N GLU A 60 -4.29 16.37 -0.66
CA GLU A 60 -3.21 15.76 0.12
C GLU A 60 -2.69 14.51 -0.60
N ILE A 61 -3.59 13.64 -1.04
CA ILE A 61 -3.23 12.47 -1.87
C ILE A 61 -2.55 12.92 -3.17
N GLY A 62 -3.06 13.98 -3.80
CA GLY A 62 -2.47 14.55 -5.02
C GLY A 62 -1.05 15.10 -4.81
N ALA A 63 -0.80 15.78 -3.69
CA ALA A 63 0.52 16.30 -3.34
C ALA A 63 1.51 15.17 -3.06
N GLU A 64 1.11 14.16 -2.27
CA GLU A 64 1.98 13.02 -1.96
C GLU A 64 2.26 12.16 -3.19
N LEU A 65 1.28 11.93 -4.07
CA LEU A 65 1.51 11.18 -5.30
C LEU A 65 2.46 11.95 -6.24
N GLN A 66 2.37 13.28 -6.28
CA GLN A 66 3.36 14.11 -6.98
C GLN A 66 4.77 13.95 -6.40
N ALA A 67 4.89 13.90 -5.06
CA ALA A 67 6.17 13.64 -4.41
C ALA A 67 6.76 12.27 -4.78
N VAL A 68 5.92 11.22 -4.89
CA VAL A 68 6.34 9.91 -5.40
C VAL A 68 6.92 10.03 -6.82
N PHE A 69 6.24 10.72 -7.74
CA PHE A 69 6.75 10.93 -9.10
C PHE A 69 8.07 11.72 -9.12
N ASN A 70 8.22 12.73 -8.27
CA ASN A 70 9.46 13.50 -8.15
C ASN A 70 10.63 12.63 -7.67
N ILE A 71 10.39 11.71 -6.73
CA ILE A 71 11.41 10.73 -6.28
C ILE A 71 11.81 9.80 -7.43
N LEU A 72 10.84 9.27 -8.18
CA LEU A 72 11.10 8.35 -9.30
C LEU A 72 11.88 9.03 -10.43
N THR A 73 11.70 10.33 -10.60
CA THR A 73 12.37 11.13 -11.63
C THR A 73 13.68 11.77 -11.17
N GLY A 74 14.11 11.52 -9.92
CA GLY A 74 15.38 11.99 -9.38
C GLY A 74 15.38 13.43 -8.88
N TYR A 75 14.20 14.07 -8.78
CA TYR A 75 14.06 15.43 -8.28
C TYR A 75 14.01 15.53 -6.74
N SER A 76 13.85 14.42 -6.01
CA SER A 76 13.87 14.38 -4.55
C SER A 76 14.45 13.07 -3.99
N ALA A 77 15.10 13.14 -2.82
CA ALA A 77 15.76 12.01 -2.17
C ALA A 77 14.94 11.35 -1.05
N ALA A 78 13.95 12.04 -0.49
CA ALA A 78 13.11 11.51 0.58
C ALA A 78 11.71 12.16 0.54
N GLY A 79 10.68 11.37 0.78
CA GLY A 79 9.32 11.84 1.03
C GLY A 79 8.85 11.31 2.37
N GLU A 80 8.39 12.21 3.24
CA GLU A 80 7.50 11.83 4.33
C GLU A 80 6.09 11.74 3.74
N PHE A 81 5.41 10.63 4.05
CA PHE A 81 4.07 10.35 3.55
C PHE A 81 3.17 10.06 4.75
N GLU A 82 2.11 10.84 4.88
CA GLU A 82 1.09 10.74 5.91
C GLU A 82 -0.10 9.92 5.41
N GLN A 83 -0.53 10.17 4.17
CA GLN A 83 -1.69 9.55 3.53
C GLN A 83 -1.32 8.26 2.78
N LEU A 84 -0.26 8.30 1.98
CA LEU A 84 0.18 7.17 1.15
C LEU A 84 1.09 6.22 1.92
N LEU A 85 0.88 4.92 1.68
CA LEU A 85 1.84 3.88 2.05
C LEU A 85 2.77 3.63 0.88
N VAL A 86 4.02 4.07 0.99
CA VAL A 86 5.04 4.01 -0.07
C VAL A 86 6.19 3.12 0.39
N SER A 87 6.49 2.08 -0.39
CA SER A 87 7.65 1.22 -0.18
C SER A 87 8.88 1.81 -0.89
N PRO A 88 10.09 1.72 -0.30
CA PRO A 88 10.42 1.14 1.00
C PRO A 88 10.34 2.14 2.18
N PHE A 89 9.73 3.31 1.98
CA PHE A 89 9.82 4.46 2.89
C PHE A 89 9.07 4.28 4.22
N ASN A 90 7.74 4.19 4.19
CA ASN A 90 6.91 4.19 5.40
C ASN A 90 6.01 2.94 5.54
N MET A 91 5.78 2.19 4.46
CA MET A 91 4.75 1.15 4.39
C MET A 91 4.87 0.09 5.49
N ARG A 92 6.05 -0.54 5.66
CA ARG A 92 6.23 -1.57 6.70
C ARG A 92 6.04 -1.00 8.10
N ARG A 93 6.66 0.15 8.40
CA ARG A 93 6.54 0.81 9.70
C ARG A 93 5.08 1.10 10.05
N ARG A 94 4.32 1.60 9.08
CA ARG A 94 2.89 1.91 9.27
C ARG A 94 2.04 0.64 9.43
N PHE A 95 2.30 -0.43 8.68
CA PHE A 95 1.59 -1.69 8.90
C PHE A 95 1.87 -2.30 10.28
N LEU A 96 3.11 -2.25 10.76
CA LEU A 96 3.45 -2.69 12.11
C LEU A 96 2.72 -1.85 13.16
N ALA A 97 2.72 -0.53 13.03
CA ALA A 97 2.00 0.36 13.95
C ALA A 97 0.48 0.15 13.95
N LEU A 98 -0.12 -0.20 12.80
CA LEU A 98 -1.53 -0.57 12.72
C LEU A 98 -1.82 -1.87 13.47
N LEU A 99 -0.94 -2.87 13.37
CA LEU A 99 -1.04 -4.11 14.14
C LEU A 99 -0.85 -3.86 15.64
N ASP A 100 0.13 -3.04 16.03
CA ASP A 100 0.36 -2.62 17.41
C ASP A 100 -0.91 -2.02 18.03
N ARG A 101 -1.59 -1.14 17.29
CA ARG A 101 -2.85 -0.53 17.73
C ARG A 101 -3.93 -1.58 18.01
N GLU A 102 -4.11 -2.56 17.12
CA GLU A 102 -5.11 -3.62 17.32
C GLU A 102 -4.73 -4.53 18.50
N ILE A 103 -3.44 -4.83 18.69
CA ILE A 103 -2.94 -5.54 19.87
C ILE A 103 -3.30 -4.80 21.16
N GLU A 104 -3.08 -3.48 21.21
CA GLU A 104 -3.44 -2.65 22.36
C GLU A 104 -4.96 -2.66 22.62
N HIS A 105 -5.78 -2.64 21.55
CA HIS A 105 -7.23 -2.74 21.67
C HIS A 105 -7.66 -4.10 22.26
N ALA A 106 -7.12 -5.20 21.75
CA ALA A 106 -7.43 -6.54 22.26
C ALA A 106 -7.04 -6.70 23.73
N ARG A 107 -5.83 -6.25 24.11
CA ARG A 107 -5.35 -6.27 25.50
C ARG A 107 -6.20 -5.42 26.44
N ALA A 108 -6.83 -4.35 25.93
CA ALA A 108 -7.76 -3.52 26.68
C ALA A 108 -9.20 -4.09 26.73
N GLY A 109 -9.43 -5.31 26.21
CA GLY A 109 -10.75 -5.94 26.16
C GLY A 109 -11.70 -5.29 25.14
N ARG A 110 -11.17 -4.53 24.18
CA ARG A 110 -11.94 -3.90 23.09
C ARG A 110 -12.00 -4.85 21.90
N GLU A 111 -13.01 -4.67 21.05
CA GLU A 111 -13.04 -5.31 19.73
C GLU A 111 -11.80 -4.90 18.92
N ALA A 112 -11.06 -5.89 18.43
CA ALA A 112 -9.84 -5.71 17.66
C ALA A 112 -9.82 -6.73 16.52
N ARG A 113 -9.64 -6.22 15.29
CA ARG A 113 -9.77 -7.04 14.09
C ARG A 113 -8.86 -6.59 12.97
N LEU A 114 -8.32 -7.56 12.24
CA LEU A 114 -7.65 -7.35 10.97
C LEU A 114 -8.32 -8.17 9.87
N ARG A 115 -8.64 -7.49 8.77
CA ARG A 115 -9.05 -8.12 7.51
C ARG A 115 -8.09 -7.72 6.41
N GLY A 116 -7.52 -8.70 5.71
CA GLY A 116 -6.54 -8.47 4.66
C GLY A 116 -6.80 -9.33 3.42
N GLN A 117 -6.61 -8.74 2.24
CA GLN A 117 -6.59 -9.46 0.98
C GLN A 117 -5.27 -9.17 0.27
N LEU A 118 -4.56 -10.23 -0.12
CA LEU A 118 -3.23 -10.12 -0.71
C LEU A 118 -2.94 -11.29 -1.64
N ASN A 119 -2.05 -11.06 -2.61
CA ASN A 119 -1.62 -12.15 -3.48
C ASN A 119 -0.73 -13.12 -2.71
N GLY A 120 0.24 -12.64 -1.91
CA GLY A 120 1.12 -13.52 -1.14
C GLY A 120 1.65 -12.90 0.15
N LEU A 121 1.90 -13.75 1.14
CA LEU A 121 2.39 -13.44 2.47
C LEU A 121 3.64 -14.26 2.80
N ALA A 122 4.81 -13.64 2.76
CA ALA A 122 6.09 -14.31 3.04
C ALA A 122 7.08 -13.48 3.89
N ASP A 123 6.73 -12.23 4.22
CA ASP A 123 7.61 -11.37 5.03
C ASP A 123 7.63 -11.86 6.48
N ARG A 124 8.80 -12.32 6.95
CA ARG A 124 8.96 -12.90 8.29
C ARG A 124 8.59 -11.93 9.42
N ARG A 125 8.86 -10.64 9.26
CA ARG A 125 8.59 -9.64 10.31
C ARG A 125 7.09 -9.37 10.41
N MET A 126 6.41 -9.28 9.27
CA MET A 126 4.94 -9.16 9.24
C MET A 126 4.28 -10.41 9.79
N ILE A 127 4.75 -11.61 9.42
CA ILE A 127 4.20 -12.88 9.94
C ILE A 127 4.37 -12.98 11.46
N ALA A 128 5.56 -12.69 11.98
CA ALA A 128 5.79 -12.66 13.43
C ALA A 128 4.85 -11.68 14.15
N LYS A 129 4.60 -10.51 13.56
CA LYS A 129 3.68 -9.52 14.14
C LYS A 129 2.21 -9.97 14.09
N LEU A 130 1.82 -10.71 13.05
CA LEU A 130 0.49 -11.30 12.96
C LEU A 130 0.27 -12.40 14.02
N TYR A 131 1.29 -13.20 14.32
CA TYR A 131 1.23 -14.15 15.44
C TYR A 131 1.08 -13.44 16.79
N GLU A 132 1.88 -12.40 17.04
CA GLU A 132 1.74 -11.58 18.26
C GLU A 132 0.33 -10.97 18.38
N ALA A 133 -0.27 -10.54 17.26
CA ALA A 133 -1.63 -10.04 17.22
C ALA A 133 -2.68 -11.11 17.55
N SER A 134 -2.55 -12.31 16.97
CA SER A 134 -3.43 -13.45 17.29
C SER A 134 -3.33 -13.84 18.77
N GLU A 135 -2.11 -13.97 19.30
CA GLU A 135 -1.87 -14.27 20.74
C GLU A 135 -2.47 -13.21 21.68
N ALA A 136 -2.52 -11.94 21.24
CA ALA A 136 -3.15 -10.87 22.00
C ALA A 136 -4.69 -10.87 21.94
N GLY A 137 -5.29 -11.72 21.11
CA GLY A 137 -6.75 -11.83 20.92
C GLY A 137 -7.32 -11.00 19.77
N VAL A 138 -6.49 -10.54 18.83
CA VAL A 138 -6.98 -9.87 17.61
C VAL A 138 -7.58 -10.91 16.66
N GLU A 139 -8.80 -10.67 16.19
CA GLU A 139 -9.44 -11.51 15.16
C GLU A 139 -8.78 -11.23 13.79
N ILE A 140 -8.16 -12.23 13.18
CA ILE A 140 -7.41 -12.07 11.93
C ILE A 140 -8.03 -12.91 10.81
N GLU A 141 -8.50 -12.24 9.75
CA GLU A 141 -8.98 -12.88 8.53
C GLU A 141 -8.13 -12.45 7.33
N LEU A 142 -7.52 -13.43 6.66
CA LEU A 142 -6.66 -13.20 5.52
C LEU A 142 -7.12 -14.01 4.30
N ALA A 143 -7.42 -13.32 3.21
CA ALA A 143 -7.62 -13.91 1.90
C ALA A 143 -6.29 -13.84 1.12
N VAL A 144 -5.53 -14.94 1.12
CA VAL A 144 -4.23 -15.06 0.41
C VAL A 144 -4.39 -15.98 -0.79
N ARG A 145 -4.10 -15.47 -2.00
CA ARG A 145 -4.31 -16.23 -3.25
C ARG A 145 -3.18 -17.20 -3.60
N GLU A 146 -1.94 -16.81 -3.36
CA GLU A 146 -0.73 -17.51 -3.80
C GLU A 146 0.05 -18.03 -2.59
N ILE A 147 1.33 -17.66 -2.46
CA ILE A 147 2.21 -18.13 -1.38
C ILE A 147 1.75 -17.56 -0.04
N CYS A 148 1.49 -18.43 0.93
CA CYS A 148 1.29 -18.07 2.32
C CYS A 148 2.26 -18.86 3.20
N ALA A 149 3.24 -18.16 3.82
CA ALA A 149 4.18 -18.76 4.76
C ALA A 149 3.70 -18.67 6.22
N LEU A 150 2.58 -17.98 6.47
CA LEU A 150 1.90 -17.99 7.76
C LEU A 150 1.17 -19.33 7.92
N ARG A 151 1.27 -19.93 9.11
CA ARG A 151 0.57 -21.17 9.45
C ARG A 151 -0.60 -20.85 10.38
N PRO A 152 -1.86 -20.90 9.91
CA PRO A 152 -3.04 -20.68 10.75
C PRO A 152 -3.40 -21.93 11.56
N GLY A 153 -4.21 -21.77 12.61
CA GLY A 153 -4.76 -22.83 13.44
C GLY A 153 -3.73 -23.52 14.34
N VAL A 154 -2.64 -22.85 14.70
CA VAL A 154 -1.65 -23.39 15.64
C VAL A 154 -2.04 -22.95 17.05
N PRO A 155 -2.38 -23.89 17.95
CA PRO A 155 -2.79 -23.53 19.31
C PRO A 155 -1.74 -22.68 20.03
N GLY A 156 -2.19 -21.61 20.67
CA GLY A 156 -1.33 -20.65 21.38
C GLY A 156 -0.39 -19.82 20.50
N LEU A 157 -0.59 -19.77 19.18
CA LEU A 157 0.22 -18.95 18.25
C LEU A 157 -0.64 -18.27 17.16
N SER A 158 -1.62 -18.99 16.60
CA SER A 158 -2.42 -18.55 15.46
C SER A 158 -3.82 -19.17 15.45
N GLU A 159 -4.53 -19.09 16.58
CA GLU A 159 -5.89 -19.62 16.72
C GLU A 159 -6.93 -18.87 15.89
#